data_AF-A0A8H6PZU9-F1
#
_entry.id   AF-A0A8H6PZU9-F1
#
_cell.length_a   1.000
_cell.length_b   1.000
_cell.length_c   1.000
_cell.angle_alpha   90.00
_cell.angle_beta   90.00
_cell.angle_gamma   90.00
#
_symmetry.space_group_name_H-M   'P 1'
#
loop_
_entity.id
_entity.type
_entity.pdbx_description
1 polymer ?
#
loop_
_entity_poly.entity_id
_entity_poly.type
_entity_poly.pdbx_seq_one_letter_code
_entity_poly.pdbx_strand_id
1 'polypeptide(L)'
;MLRGEEGVTDTEAEKKNLALLVDAFNPIQSERYDLFKRAKLRKETLRRIVNHALSQSVPASVVTTINGFTKVFAGEIIEKARTVQAEWAIAHDQAARAAFDAEEAEAEARAAAAATSISATPVTEVQGQSPVKKELSDSNRSTPIPPSSSSPMPPQQVSQPSTPSISGLPQQPPPTRPKREFKPPPNPHRGQLLPSHLREALRRYKRDGEGGGVGFSGLSMGNLGVRGSVTWNAGSAGGRRIFR
;
A
#
# COMPACT_ATOMS: atom_id res chain seq x y z
N MET A 1 -23.19 26.64 -47.05
CA MET A 1 -23.90 26.65 -45.74
C MET A 1 -24.18 25.22 -45.31
N LEU A 2 -23.25 24.55 -44.62
CA LEU A 2 -23.47 23.22 -44.02
C LEU A 2 -22.36 22.93 -43.00
N ARG A 3 -22.45 23.57 -41.82
CA ARG A 3 -21.61 23.27 -40.65
C ARG A 3 -22.39 23.68 -39.41
N GLY A 4 -23.43 22.91 -39.10
CA GLY A 4 -24.32 23.18 -37.96
C GLY A 4 -24.87 21.95 -37.26
N GLU A 5 -24.79 20.76 -37.86
CA GLU A 5 -25.50 19.58 -37.33
C GLU A 5 -24.62 18.56 -36.59
N GLU A 6 -23.32 18.47 -36.88
CA GLU A 6 -22.44 17.44 -36.28
C GLU A 6 -22.27 17.57 -34.76
N GLY A 7 -22.43 18.75 -34.18
CA GLY A 7 -22.29 18.96 -32.73
C GLY A 7 -23.54 18.63 -31.90
N VAL A 8 -24.73 18.64 -32.51
CA VAL A 8 -25.99 18.42 -31.79
C VAL A 8 -26.21 16.93 -31.56
N THR A 9 -25.91 16.09 -32.57
CA THR A 9 -26.04 14.64 -32.52
C THR A 9 -25.15 13.99 -31.46
N ASP A 10 -23.92 14.49 -31.28
CA ASP A 10 -23.00 13.99 -30.25
C ASP A 10 -23.54 14.23 -28.84
N THR A 11 -24.11 15.41 -28.57
CA THR A 11 -24.66 15.71 -27.23
C THR A 11 -25.91 14.89 -26.90
N GLU A 12 -26.73 14.57 -27.90
CA GLU A 12 -27.90 13.72 -27.70
C GLU A 12 -27.53 12.26 -27.52
N ALA A 13 -26.54 11.77 -28.27
CA ALA A 13 -25.99 10.43 -28.09
C ALA A 13 -25.35 10.27 -26.71
N GLU A 14 -24.55 11.23 -26.26
CA GLU A 14 -23.96 11.24 -24.90
C GLU A 14 -25.03 11.23 -23.81
N LYS A 15 -26.10 12.03 -23.95
CA LYS A 15 -27.22 12.04 -23.00
C LYS A 15 -27.93 10.69 -22.96
N LYS A 16 -28.14 10.04 -24.11
CA LYS A 16 -28.75 8.70 -24.19
C LYS A 16 -27.84 7.63 -23.57
N ASN A 17 -26.55 7.66 -23.88
CA ASN A 17 -25.54 6.77 -23.30
C ASN A 17 -25.47 6.93 -21.77
N LEU A 18 -25.52 8.18 -21.29
CA LEU A 18 -25.52 8.49 -19.87
C LEU A 18 -26.81 8.03 -19.18
N ALA A 19 -27.96 8.18 -19.84
CA ALA A 19 -29.23 7.72 -19.31
C ALA A 19 -29.25 6.19 -19.15
N LEU A 20 -28.80 5.44 -20.16
CA LEU A 20 -28.65 3.98 -20.09
C LEU A 20 -27.70 3.56 -18.97
N LEU A 21 -26.58 4.28 -18.80
CA LEU A 21 -25.62 4.01 -17.73
C LEU A 21 -26.21 4.26 -16.34
N VAL A 22 -26.92 5.39 -16.17
CA VAL A 22 -27.53 5.76 -14.88
C VAL A 22 -28.67 4.80 -14.50
N ASP A 23 -29.41 4.29 -15.49
CA ASP A 23 -30.47 3.30 -15.28
C ASP A 23 -29.91 1.95 -14.80
N ALA A 24 -28.73 1.56 -15.29
CA ALA A 24 -28.04 0.34 -14.87
C ALA A 24 -27.30 0.44 -13.52
N PHE A 25 -27.37 1.58 -12.82
CA PHE A 25 -26.64 1.77 -11.56
C PHE A 25 -27.27 1.06 -10.37
N ASN A 26 -26.41 0.49 -9.53
CA ASN A 26 -26.80 0.09 -8.19
C ASN A 26 -27.17 1.33 -7.34
N PRO A 27 -28.03 1.21 -6.31
CA PRO A 27 -28.45 2.34 -5.49
C PRO A 27 -27.30 3.15 -4.87
N ILE A 28 -26.22 2.47 -4.47
CA ILE A 28 -25.01 3.13 -3.92
C ILE A 28 -24.23 3.87 -5.02
N GLN A 29 -24.24 3.37 -6.26
CA GLN A 29 -23.56 4.01 -7.38
C GLN A 29 -24.31 5.25 -7.85
N SER A 30 -25.65 5.19 -7.91
CA SER A 30 -26.48 6.34 -8.26
C SER A 30 -26.32 7.47 -7.25
N GLU A 31 -26.33 7.19 -5.94
CA GLU A 31 -26.10 8.18 -4.89
C GLU A 31 -24.73 8.88 -5.05
N ARG A 32 -23.66 8.10 -5.26
CA ARG A 32 -22.31 8.65 -5.47
C ARG A 32 -22.23 9.52 -6.72
N TYR A 33 -22.84 9.06 -7.81
CA TYR A 33 -22.88 9.80 -9.07
C TYR A 33 -23.64 11.12 -8.93
N ASP A 34 -24.75 11.11 -8.20
CA ASP A 34 -25.55 12.30 -7.89
C ASP A 34 -24.78 13.33 -7.06
N LEU A 35 -24.05 12.88 -6.04
CA LEU A 35 -23.16 13.73 -5.25
C LEU A 35 -22.05 14.34 -6.11
N PHE A 36 -21.42 13.53 -6.98
CA PHE A 36 -20.40 14.02 -7.92
C PHE A 36 -20.95 15.07 -8.89
N LYS A 37 -22.16 14.86 -9.43
CA LYS A 37 -22.81 15.81 -10.36
C LYS A 37 -23.15 17.14 -9.68
N ARG A 38 -23.60 17.09 -8.42
CA ARG A 38 -23.94 18.28 -7.62
C ARG A 38 -22.72 19.04 -7.12
N ALA A 39 -21.60 18.36 -6.86
CA ALA A 39 -20.37 18.98 -6.37
C ALA A 39 -19.79 20.00 -7.37
N LYS A 40 -19.65 21.26 -6.92
CA LYS A 40 -19.13 22.39 -7.68
C LYS A 40 -18.32 23.32 -6.77
N LEU A 41 -17.23 23.89 -7.28
CA LEU A 41 -16.47 24.92 -6.56
C LEU A 41 -17.17 26.28 -6.72
N ARG A 42 -17.09 27.13 -5.69
CA ARG A 42 -17.66 28.47 -5.75
C ARG A 42 -16.81 29.35 -6.68
N LYS A 43 -17.41 29.85 -7.76
CA LYS A 43 -16.72 30.67 -8.77
C LYS A 43 -16.06 31.92 -8.18
N GLU A 44 -16.66 32.53 -7.15
CA GLU A 44 -16.12 33.73 -6.50
C GLU A 44 -14.81 33.45 -5.74
N THR A 45 -14.77 32.39 -4.94
CA THR A 45 -13.55 31.97 -4.23
C THR A 45 -12.44 31.62 -5.22
N LEU A 46 -12.78 30.91 -6.30
CA LEU A 46 -11.82 30.54 -7.34
C LEU A 46 -11.27 31.79 -8.05
N ARG A 47 -12.14 32.73 -8.43
CA ARG A 47 -11.74 34.02 -9.04
C ARG A 47 -10.76 34.77 -8.15
N ARG A 48 -11.02 34.83 -6.83
CA ARG A 48 -10.12 35.50 -5.87
C ARG A 48 -8.73 34.87 -5.84
N ILE A 49 -8.66 33.54 -5.79
CA ILE A 49 -7.38 32.80 -5.77
C ILE A 49 -6.61 33.02 -7.08
N VAL A 50 -7.29 32.92 -8.21
CA VAL A 50 -6.67 33.11 -9.53
C VAL A 50 -6.17 34.54 -9.69
N ASN A 51 -6.97 35.54 -9.30
CA ASN A 51 -6.54 36.94 -9.34
C ASN A 51 -5.33 37.20 -8.43
N HIS A 52 -5.28 36.57 -7.25
CA HIS A 52 -4.15 36.66 -6.34
C HIS A 52 -2.88 36.03 -6.94
N ALA A 53 -3.00 34.83 -7.54
CA ALA A 53 -1.87 34.12 -8.13
C ALA A 53 -1.28 34.86 -9.35
N LEU A 54 -2.14 35.46 -10.18
CA LEU A 54 -1.71 36.18 -11.38
C LEU A 54 -1.47 37.68 -11.13
N SER A 55 -1.84 38.19 -9.95
CA SER A 55 -1.89 39.62 -9.64
C SER A 55 -2.65 40.44 -10.70
N GLN A 56 -3.65 39.83 -11.34
CA GLN A 56 -4.41 40.39 -12.47
C GLN A 56 -5.89 40.03 -12.36
N SER A 57 -6.78 40.90 -12.85
CA SER A 57 -8.21 40.58 -12.90
C SER A 57 -8.52 39.62 -14.06
N VAL A 58 -9.10 38.47 -13.76
CA VAL A 58 -9.37 37.43 -14.76
C VAL A 58 -10.82 37.41 -15.26
N PRO A 59 -11.07 37.25 -16.58
CA PRO A 59 -12.41 37.10 -17.15
C PRO A 59 -13.19 35.87 -16.65
N ALA A 60 -14.52 35.95 -16.69
CA ALA A 60 -15.40 34.89 -16.19
C ALA A 60 -15.31 33.55 -16.96
N SER A 61 -14.98 33.61 -18.25
CA SER A 61 -14.74 32.42 -19.09
C SER A 61 -13.56 31.60 -18.57
N VAL A 62 -12.44 32.26 -18.28
CA VAL A 62 -11.22 31.65 -17.72
C VAL A 62 -11.51 31.01 -16.36
N VAL A 63 -12.25 31.69 -15.47
CA VAL A 63 -12.65 31.12 -14.18
C VAL A 63 -13.50 29.85 -14.35
N THR A 64 -14.35 29.80 -15.38
CA THR A 64 -15.17 28.62 -15.68
C THR A 64 -14.30 27.46 -16.17
N THR A 65 -13.31 27.73 -17.03
CA THR A 65 -12.34 26.74 -17.48
C THR A 65 -11.49 26.18 -16.34
N ILE A 66 -10.97 27.04 -15.46
CA ILE A 66 -10.18 26.63 -14.30
C ILE A 66 -11.02 25.78 -13.34
N ASN A 67 -12.32 26.09 -13.16
CA ASN A 67 -13.22 25.28 -12.35
C ASN A 67 -13.36 23.85 -12.90
N GLY A 68 -13.44 23.70 -14.23
CA GLY A 68 -13.44 22.41 -14.90
C GLY A 68 -12.17 21.61 -14.59
N PHE A 69 -11.00 22.19 -14.83
CA PHE A 69 -9.72 21.54 -14.55
C PHE A 69 -9.53 21.20 -13.06
N THR A 70 -9.93 22.12 -12.16
CA THR A 70 -9.80 21.90 -10.72
C THR A 70 -10.69 20.74 -10.25
N LYS A 71 -11.88 20.57 -10.84
CA LYS A 71 -12.75 19.44 -10.52
C LYS A 71 -12.16 18.11 -10.98
N VAL A 72 -11.58 18.05 -12.19
CA VAL A 72 -10.87 16.85 -12.68
C VAL A 72 -9.69 16.54 -11.78
N PHE A 73 -8.87 17.54 -11.46
CA PHE A 73 -7.71 17.41 -10.58
C PHE A 73 -8.09 16.86 -9.19
N ALA A 74 -9.15 17.42 -8.59
CA ALA A 74 -9.64 16.93 -7.31
C ALA A 74 -10.10 15.46 -7.39
N GLY A 75 -10.76 15.08 -8.50
CA GLY A 75 -11.15 13.70 -8.78
C GLY A 75 -9.95 12.76 -8.83
N GLU A 76 -8.94 13.09 -9.63
CA GLU A 76 -7.70 12.30 -9.76
C GLU A 76 -6.99 12.09 -8.42
N ILE A 77 -6.87 13.15 -7.60
CA ILE A 77 -6.23 13.06 -6.29
C ILE A 77 -7.04 12.17 -5.34
N ILE A 78 -8.38 12.28 -5.36
CA ILE A 78 -9.26 11.44 -4.52
C ILE A 78 -9.17 9.97 -4.95
N GLU A 79 -9.16 9.68 -6.24
CA GLU A 79 -9.00 8.33 -6.78
C GLU A 79 -7.66 7.72 -6.35
N LYS A 80 -6.56 8.45 -6.55
CA LYS A 80 -5.23 8.02 -6.07
C LYS A 80 -5.21 7.79 -4.55
N ALA A 81 -5.89 8.63 -3.78
CA ALA A 81 -5.99 8.46 -2.33
C ALA A 81 -6.82 7.23 -1.93
N ARG A 82 -7.84 6.85 -2.71
CA ARG A 82 -8.59 5.59 -2.51
C ARG A 82 -7.72 4.37 -2.79
N THR A 83 -6.82 4.43 -3.77
CA THR A 83 -5.83 3.38 -4.00
C THR A 83 -4.87 3.24 -2.82
N VAL A 84 -4.30 4.35 -2.34
CA VAL A 84 -3.43 4.35 -1.14
C VAL A 84 -4.15 3.78 0.07
N GLN A 85 -5.41 4.18 0.28
CA GLN A 85 -6.24 3.66 1.37
C GLN A 85 -6.40 2.13 1.28
N ALA A 86 -6.65 1.59 0.09
CA ALA A 86 -6.80 0.15 -0.10
C ALA A 86 -5.49 -0.60 0.16
N GLU A 87 -4.36 -0.09 -0.34
CA GLU A 87 -3.02 -0.64 -0.09
C GLU A 87 -2.70 -0.67 1.41
N TRP A 88 -2.94 0.44 2.11
CA TRP A 88 -2.66 0.54 3.55
C TRP A 88 -3.60 -0.33 4.37
N ALA A 89 -4.86 -0.46 3.97
CA ALA A 89 -5.79 -1.37 4.62
C ALA A 89 -5.30 -2.83 4.49
N ILE A 90 -4.89 -3.24 3.29
CA ILE A 90 -4.35 -4.58 3.07
C ILE A 90 -3.06 -4.79 3.87
N ALA A 91 -2.12 -3.85 3.84
CA ALA A 91 -0.87 -3.93 4.57
C ALA A 91 -1.09 -4.03 6.09
N HIS A 92 -2.06 -3.29 6.63
CA HIS A 92 -2.42 -3.37 8.05
C HIS A 92 -2.96 -4.75 8.43
N ASP A 93 -3.87 -5.30 7.62
CA ASP A 93 -4.44 -6.64 7.86
C ASP A 93 -3.36 -7.73 7.73
N GLN A 94 -2.46 -7.59 6.77
CA GLN A 94 -1.31 -8.48 6.58
C GLN A 94 -0.32 -8.41 7.76
N ALA A 95 0.00 -7.20 8.24
CA ALA A 95 0.88 -7.02 9.39
C ALA A 95 0.28 -7.63 10.66
N ALA A 96 -1.03 -7.47 10.87
CA ALA A 96 -1.72 -8.10 11.98
C ALA A 96 -1.67 -9.63 11.90
N ARG A 97 -1.83 -10.20 10.70
CA ARG A 97 -1.74 -11.66 10.50
C ARG A 97 -0.32 -12.17 10.73
N ALA A 98 0.68 -11.49 10.17
CA ALA A 98 2.08 -11.85 10.35
C ALA A 98 2.52 -11.80 11.82
N ALA A 99 2.04 -10.82 12.60
CA ALA A 99 2.33 -10.72 14.03
C ALA A 99 1.73 -11.91 14.81
N PHE A 100 0.52 -12.34 14.46
CA PHE A 100 -0.11 -13.51 15.07
C PHE A 100 0.64 -14.81 14.73
N ASP A 101 0.97 -15.01 13.45
CA ASP A 101 1.70 -16.20 13.01
C ASP A 101 3.11 -16.26 13.64
N ALA A 102 3.76 -15.11 13.87
CA ALA A 102 5.03 -15.03 14.59
C ALA A 102 4.91 -15.40 16.07
N GLU A 103 3.87 -14.93 16.77
CA GLU A 103 3.60 -15.32 18.17
C GLU A 103 3.33 -16.83 18.29
N GLU A 104 2.60 -17.41 17.34
CA GLU A 104 2.40 -18.86 17.28
C GLU A 104 3.71 -19.62 17.05
N ALA A 105 4.55 -19.18 16.11
CA ALA A 105 5.85 -19.80 15.85
C ALA A 105 6.80 -19.71 17.06
N GLU A 106 6.83 -18.58 17.78
CA GLU A 106 7.59 -18.44 19.02
C GLU A 106 7.04 -19.36 20.12
N ALA A 107 5.72 -19.49 20.23
CA ALA A 107 5.09 -20.37 21.19
C ALA A 107 5.34 -21.86 20.88
N GLU A 108 5.34 -22.25 19.60
CA GLU A 108 5.73 -23.58 19.14
C GLU A 108 7.21 -23.84 19.41
N ALA A 109 8.10 -22.89 19.11
CA ALA A 109 9.53 -23.00 19.40
C ALA A 109 9.79 -23.12 20.91
N ARG A 110 9.06 -22.37 21.74
CA ARG A 110 9.13 -22.47 23.21
C ARG A 110 8.58 -23.79 23.72
N ALA A 111 7.51 -24.31 23.13
CA ALA A 111 6.96 -25.62 23.46
C ALA A 111 7.90 -26.75 23.04
N ALA A 112 8.54 -26.64 21.87
CA ALA A 112 9.56 -27.58 21.42
C ALA A 112 10.79 -27.55 22.35
N ALA A 113 11.28 -26.37 22.73
CA ALA A 113 12.37 -26.23 23.69
C ALA A 113 12.01 -26.81 25.07
N ALA A 114 10.76 -26.59 25.54
CA ALA A 114 10.27 -27.20 26.77
C ALA A 114 10.18 -28.74 26.65
N ALA A 115 9.72 -29.27 25.52
CA ALA A 115 9.68 -30.71 25.27
C ALA A 115 11.08 -31.35 25.23
N THR A 116 12.08 -30.67 24.65
CA THR A 116 13.49 -31.11 24.66
C THR A 116 14.10 -31.06 26.06
N SER A 117 13.67 -30.13 26.92
CA SER A 117 14.15 -30.06 28.31
C SER A 117 13.56 -31.14 29.23
N ILE A 118 12.40 -31.72 28.90
CA ILE A 118 11.74 -32.77 29.70
C ILE A 118 12.41 -34.15 29.51
N SER A 119 13.21 -34.35 28.45
CA SER A 119 14.01 -35.58 28.25
C SER A 119 15.42 -35.55 28.88
N ALA A 120 15.77 -34.48 29.59
CA ALA A 120 17.02 -34.38 30.34
C ALA A 120 16.70 -34.33 31.84
N THR A 121 16.56 -35.50 32.47
CA THR A 121 16.58 -35.63 33.93
C THR A 121 18.01 -35.40 34.44
N PRO A 122 18.30 -34.39 35.26
CA PRO A 122 19.48 -34.41 36.11
C PRO A 122 19.13 -35.24 37.36
N VAL A 123 19.79 -36.37 37.54
CA VAL A 123 19.77 -37.09 38.82
C VAL A 123 20.40 -36.15 39.86
N THR A 124 19.60 -35.67 40.80
CA THR A 124 20.05 -34.88 41.96
C THR A 124 20.41 -35.85 43.08
N GLU A 125 21.69 -35.95 43.40
CA GLU A 125 22.19 -36.59 44.62
C GLU A 125 22.40 -35.50 45.70
N VAL A 126 21.84 -35.74 46.89
CA VAL A 126 21.83 -34.81 48.03
C VAL A 126 23.00 -35.13 48.95
N GLN A 127 23.88 -34.16 49.21
CA GLN A 127 24.58 -34.05 50.49
C GLN A 127 24.85 -32.57 50.81
N GLY A 128 24.36 -32.13 51.97
CA GLY A 128 24.31 -30.73 52.35
C GLY A 128 25.56 -30.20 53.05
N GLN A 129 25.66 -28.87 53.09
CA GLN A 129 26.04 -28.09 54.28
C GLN A 129 25.79 -26.59 54.04
N SER A 130 25.50 -25.91 55.14
CA SER A 130 24.95 -24.55 55.28
C SER A 130 26.02 -23.43 55.21
N PRO A 131 25.68 -22.13 55.35
CA PRO A 131 26.19 -21.07 54.47
C PRO A 131 27.31 -20.21 55.08
N VAL A 132 28.13 -19.57 54.23
CA VAL A 132 28.96 -18.43 54.63
C VAL A 132 28.81 -17.28 53.63
N LYS A 133 28.44 -16.14 54.21
CA LYS A 133 28.25 -14.80 53.67
C LYS A 133 29.56 -14.21 53.10
N LYS A 134 29.53 -13.67 51.88
CA LYS A 134 30.36 -12.49 51.54
C LYS A 134 29.79 -11.71 50.35
N GLU A 135 29.63 -10.43 50.60
CA GLU A 135 29.17 -9.36 49.71
C GLU A 135 30.35 -8.77 48.90
N LEU A 136 30.04 -7.88 47.95
CA LEU A 136 30.88 -7.01 47.10
C LEU A 136 31.33 -7.64 45.76
N SER A 137 31.35 -6.96 44.62
CA SER A 137 30.83 -5.68 44.12
C SER A 137 31.29 -5.56 42.64
N ASP A 138 30.46 -4.90 41.83
CA ASP A 138 30.83 -4.05 40.68
C ASP A 138 31.51 -4.57 39.38
N SER A 139 30.78 -4.29 38.30
CA SER A 139 31.20 -3.51 37.12
C SER A 139 32.07 -4.09 35.98
N ASN A 140 31.48 -3.88 34.78
CA ASN A 140 32.09 -3.49 33.50
C ASN A 140 32.63 -4.55 32.51
N ARG A 141 31.87 -4.69 31.41
CA ARG A 141 32.26 -4.46 30.00
C ARG A 141 33.62 -4.98 29.55
N SER A 142 33.62 -5.92 28.61
CA SER A 142 34.17 -5.75 27.23
C SER A 142 33.98 -6.99 26.37
N THR A 143 33.52 -6.78 25.14
CA THR A 143 33.69 -7.66 23.97
C THR A 143 35.16 -7.75 23.58
N PRO A 144 35.63 -8.83 22.92
CA PRO A 144 35.78 -8.80 21.46
C PRO A 144 35.61 -10.15 20.71
N ILE A 145 35.47 -10.09 19.38
CA ILE A 145 35.45 -11.19 18.39
C ILE A 145 36.85 -11.25 17.69
N PRO A 146 37.13 -12.15 16.70
CA PRO A 146 37.76 -13.48 16.73
C PRO A 146 39.24 -13.46 16.20
N PRO A 147 39.90 -14.61 15.90
CA PRO A 147 39.85 -15.12 14.51
C PRO A 147 39.94 -16.65 14.31
N SER A 148 39.64 -17.02 13.07
CA SER A 148 39.70 -18.30 12.36
C SER A 148 41.05 -19.04 12.32
N SER A 149 41.03 -20.38 12.28
CA SER A 149 42.04 -21.17 11.55
C SER A 149 41.57 -22.59 11.21
N SER A 150 41.89 -22.97 9.98
CA SER A 150 41.61 -24.18 9.22
C SER A 150 42.58 -25.35 9.47
N SER A 151 42.15 -26.55 9.02
CA SER A 151 42.94 -27.72 8.56
C SER A 151 43.21 -28.84 9.60
N PRO A 152 43.66 -30.05 9.19
CA PRO A 152 43.08 -31.00 8.22
C PRO A 152 43.02 -32.49 8.73
N MET A 153 42.47 -33.38 7.91
CA MET A 153 42.39 -34.87 7.97
C MET A 153 43.72 -35.61 8.26
N PRO A 154 43.77 -36.93 8.65
CA PRO A 154 43.60 -38.06 7.69
C PRO A 154 43.08 -39.41 8.34
N PRO A 155 43.23 -40.64 7.77
CA PRO A 155 42.10 -41.44 7.25
C PRO A 155 42.00 -42.92 7.75
N GLN A 156 41.06 -43.67 7.16
CA GLN A 156 40.86 -45.15 7.18
C GLN A 156 40.13 -45.71 8.43
N GLN A 157 39.25 -46.72 8.39
CA GLN A 157 39.05 -47.81 7.44
C GLN A 157 37.64 -48.44 7.59
N VAL A 158 37.17 -49.00 6.48
CA VAL A 158 36.00 -49.87 6.21
C VAL A 158 35.53 -50.79 7.35
N SER A 159 34.20 -50.83 7.59
CA SER A 159 33.39 -52.06 7.85
C SER A 159 31.88 -51.73 7.90
N GLN A 160 31.10 -52.23 6.94
CA GLN A 160 29.68 -52.56 7.15
C GLN A 160 29.64 -53.93 7.88
N PRO A 161 28.61 -54.28 8.69
CA PRO A 161 27.36 -54.78 8.10
C PRO A 161 26.07 -54.58 8.93
N SER A 162 24.96 -54.83 8.23
CA SER A 162 23.63 -55.25 8.72
C SER A 162 22.72 -54.22 9.39
N THR A 163 21.65 -53.89 8.67
CA THR A 163 20.35 -53.49 9.24
C THR A 163 19.79 -54.61 10.12
N PRO A 164 19.03 -54.25 11.16
CA PRO A 164 17.65 -54.72 11.14
C PRO A 164 16.69 -53.54 11.23
N SER A 165 15.72 -53.55 10.33
CA SER A 165 14.46 -52.86 10.50
C SER A 165 13.84 -53.27 11.82
N ILE A 166 13.83 -52.35 12.80
CA ILE A 166 12.94 -52.45 13.96
C ILE A 166 11.75 -51.55 13.69
N SER A 167 10.64 -52.23 13.44
CA SER A 167 9.30 -51.69 13.40
C SER A 167 8.95 -50.95 14.69
N GLY A 168 8.32 -49.79 14.53
CA GLY A 168 7.24 -49.32 15.39
C GLY A 168 7.61 -48.88 16.81
N LEU A 169 7.99 -47.61 16.97
CA LEU A 169 7.44 -46.83 18.07
C LEU A 169 6.39 -45.88 17.48
N PRO A 170 5.19 -45.75 18.06
CA PRO A 170 4.34 -44.63 17.75
C PRO A 170 5.11 -43.37 18.19
N GLN A 171 5.62 -42.60 17.23
CA GLN A 171 5.94 -41.20 17.47
C GLN A 171 4.63 -40.56 17.92
N GLN A 172 4.47 -40.43 19.23
CA GLN A 172 3.38 -39.69 19.81
C GLN A 172 3.48 -38.29 19.19
N PRO A 173 2.44 -37.81 18.47
CA PRO A 173 2.50 -36.47 17.90
C PRO A 173 2.81 -35.49 19.04
N PRO A 174 3.67 -34.48 18.81
CA PRO A 174 3.97 -33.49 19.83
C PRO A 174 2.65 -32.92 20.39
N PRO A 175 2.57 -32.57 21.68
CA PRO A 175 1.32 -32.13 22.30
C PRO A 175 0.73 -30.99 21.48
N THR A 176 -0.32 -31.28 20.72
CA THR A 176 -0.93 -30.32 19.81
C THR A 176 -1.65 -29.30 20.68
N ARG A 177 -1.00 -28.17 20.94
CA ARG A 177 -1.65 -27.02 21.56
C ARG A 177 -2.89 -26.68 20.72
N PRO A 178 -4.04 -26.34 21.34
CA PRO A 178 -5.19 -25.86 20.59
C PRO A 178 -4.77 -24.62 19.76
N LYS A 179 -4.98 -24.68 18.44
CA LYS A 179 -4.72 -23.56 17.52
C LYS A 179 -5.47 -22.33 18.00
N ARG A 180 -4.78 -21.19 18.14
CA ARG A 180 -5.41 -19.96 18.63
C ARG A 180 -6.29 -19.41 17.51
N GLU A 181 -7.42 -18.82 17.86
CA GLU A 181 -8.30 -18.18 16.88
C GLU A 181 -7.75 -16.78 16.55
N PHE A 182 -7.50 -16.50 15.27
CA PHE A 182 -7.05 -15.18 14.83
C PHE A 182 -8.21 -14.19 14.79
N LYS A 183 -8.18 -13.18 15.66
CA LYS A 183 -9.12 -12.04 15.64
C LYS A 183 -8.38 -10.80 15.18
N PRO A 184 -8.60 -10.32 13.93
CA PRO A 184 -7.87 -9.19 13.42
C PRO A 184 -8.19 -7.91 14.20
N PRO A 185 -7.20 -7.04 14.44
CA PRO A 185 -7.43 -5.74 15.05
C PRO A 185 -8.24 -4.83 14.12
N PRO A 186 -8.97 -3.84 14.68
CA PRO A 186 -9.74 -2.90 13.87
C PRO A 186 -8.83 -2.10 12.94
N ASN A 187 -9.17 -2.08 11.65
CA ASN A 187 -8.36 -1.42 10.64
C ASN A 187 -8.89 0.01 10.35
N PRO A 188 -8.11 1.07 10.65
CA PRO A 188 -8.55 2.46 10.45
C PRO A 188 -8.68 2.84 8.97
N HIS A 189 -8.05 2.10 8.07
CA HIS A 189 -8.04 2.39 6.63
C HIS A 189 -9.27 1.80 5.90
N ARG A 190 -10.13 1.00 6.54
CA ARG A 190 -11.36 0.46 5.92
C ARG A 190 -12.52 1.46 5.89
N GLY A 191 -12.41 2.58 6.62
CA GLY A 191 -13.47 3.59 6.77
C GLY A 191 -13.39 4.78 5.80
N GLN A 192 -13.63 5.98 6.32
CA GLN A 192 -13.55 7.22 5.55
C GLN A 192 -12.13 7.51 5.04
N LEU A 193 -12.02 8.33 4.00
CA LEU A 193 -10.72 8.77 3.50
C LEU A 193 -10.03 9.63 4.58
N LEU A 194 -8.84 9.21 5.01
CA LEU A 194 -8.05 9.92 6.00
C LEU A 194 -7.15 10.99 5.34
N PRO A 195 -6.82 12.08 6.06
CA PRO A 195 -5.89 13.09 5.55
C PRO A 195 -4.51 12.54 5.15
N SER A 196 -4.07 11.45 5.78
CA SER A 196 -2.80 10.78 5.44
C SER A 196 -2.82 10.16 4.03
N HIS A 197 -3.95 9.57 3.62
CA HIS A 197 -4.10 9.02 2.26
C HIS A 197 -3.99 10.12 1.21
N LEU A 198 -4.60 11.28 1.45
CA LEU A 198 -4.52 12.44 0.56
C LEU A 198 -3.11 13.00 0.45
N ARG A 199 -2.38 13.09 1.58
CA ARG A 199 -0.98 13.54 1.57
C ARG A 199 -0.08 12.59 0.79
N GLU A 200 -0.24 11.29 0.99
CA GLU A 200 0.52 10.29 0.26
C GLU A 200 0.15 10.26 -1.23
N ALA A 201 -1.14 10.38 -1.56
CA ALA A 201 -1.59 10.49 -2.95
C ALA A 201 -0.99 11.73 -3.63
N LEU A 202 -0.97 12.87 -2.95
CA LEU A 202 -0.34 14.09 -3.47
C LEU A 202 1.18 13.93 -3.62
N ARG A 203 1.84 13.23 -2.69
CA ARG A 203 3.27 12.91 -2.80
C ARG A 203 3.54 12.02 -4.01
N ARG A 204 2.75 10.97 -4.23
CA ARG A 204 2.84 10.10 -5.41
C ARG A 204 2.59 10.89 -6.69
N TYR A 205 1.51 11.65 -6.74
CA TYR A 205 1.19 12.53 -7.88
C TYR A 205 2.35 13.46 -8.26
N LYS A 206 2.96 14.12 -7.27
CA LYS A 206 4.12 15.01 -7.49
C LYS A 206 5.38 14.27 -7.93
N ARG A 207 5.62 13.07 -7.39
CA ARG A 207 6.78 12.24 -7.74
C ARG A 207 6.66 11.66 -9.15
N ASP A 208 5.47 11.19 -9.51
CA ASP A 208 5.23 10.47 -10.75
C ASP A 208 5.25 11.44 -11.96
N GLY A 209 5.06 12.75 -11.74
CA GLY A 209 5.00 13.76 -12.81
C GLY A 209 3.75 13.64 -13.69
N GLU A 210 2.94 12.61 -13.46
CA GLU A 210 1.67 12.33 -14.13
C GLU A 210 0.56 13.26 -13.61
N GLY A 211 0.62 14.52 -14.01
CA GLY A 211 -0.59 15.32 -14.15
C GLY A 211 -1.36 14.80 -15.36
N GLY A 212 -2.20 13.79 -15.16
CA GLY A 212 -2.92 13.04 -16.18
C GLY A 212 -3.99 13.82 -16.95
N GLY A 213 -3.66 14.99 -17.51
CA GLY A 213 -4.53 15.76 -18.40
C GLY A 213 -5.09 17.07 -17.81
N VAL A 214 -4.75 17.41 -16.57
CA VAL A 214 -5.11 18.70 -15.95
C VAL A 214 -4.08 19.78 -16.27
N GLY A 215 -4.08 20.15 -17.54
CA GLY A 215 -3.26 21.21 -18.12
C GLY A 215 -3.49 21.17 -19.62
N PHE A 216 -3.72 22.34 -20.21
CA PHE A 216 -3.78 22.55 -21.66
C PHE A 216 -2.81 21.60 -22.36
N SER A 217 -3.38 20.58 -23.02
CA SER A 217 -2.80 19.56 -23.90
C SER A 217 -1.28 19.62 -23.98
N GLY A 218 -0.54 18.54 -23.63
CA GLY A 218 0.93 18.42 -23.62
C GLY A 218 1.68 18.94 -24.86
N LEU A 219 1.62 20.26 -25.10
CA LEU A 219 1.96 20.97 -26.32
C LEU A 219 2.80 22.21 -26.02
N SER A 220 3.14 22.47 -24.76
CA SER A 220 3.96 23.62 -24.37
C SER A 220 5.31 23.25 -23.73
N MET A 221 5.56 21.97 -23.47
CA MET A 221 6.90 21.50 -23.13
C MET A 221 7.07 20.13 -23.77
N GLY A 222 7.76 20.10 -24.91
CA GLY A 222 8.27 18.86 -25.44
C GLY A 222 9.16 18.18 -24.39
N ASN A 223 8.95 16.87 -24.24
CA ASN A 223 9.95 15.91 -23.79
C ASN A 223 10.20 15.60 -22.30
N LEU A 224 9.34 15.93 -21.33
CA LEU A 224 9.48 15.30 -20.01
C LEU A 224 8.16 14.69 -19.49
N GLY A 225 7.97 13.39 -19.79
CA GLY A 225 7.24 12.48 -18.92
C GLY A 225 5.79 12.17 -19.28
N VAL A 226 5.52 11.63 -20.46
CA VAL A 226 4.26 10.90 -20.71
C VAL A 226 4.45 9.43 -20.35
N ARG A 227 3.68 8.93 -19.38
CA ARG A 227 3.15 7.56 -19.32
C ARG A 227 1.70 7.63 -18.83
N GLY A 228 0.78 6.99 -19.56
CA GLY A 228 -0.66 6.97 -19.29
C GLY A 228 -1.47 6.60 -20.54
N SER A 229 -2.48 5.73 -20.39
CA SER A 229 -3.17 5.02 -21.50
C SER A 229 -4.28 5.81 -22.21
N VAL A 230 -4.58 7.05 -21.81
CA VAL A 230 -5.69 7.82 -22.39
C VAL A 230 -5.22 9.21 -22.78
N THR A 231 -4.53 9.32 -23.91
CA THR A 231 -4.25 10.61 -24.56
C THR A 231 -5.30 10.87 -25.63
N TRP A 232 -6.14 11.89 -25.43
CA TRP A 232 -6.95 12.44 -26.52
C TRP A 232 -6.04 13.25 -27.45
N ASN A 233 -5.60 12.65 -28.56
CA ASN A 233 -4.97 13.38 -29.65
C ASN A 233 -6.07 14.06 -30.48
N ALA A 234 -6.27 15.35 -30.29
CA ALA A 234 -7.00 16.16 -31.27
C ALA A 234 -6.12 16.27 -32.53
N GLY A 235 -6.63 15.75 -33.65
CA GLY A 235 -5.92 15.63 -34.91
C GLY A 235 -5.26 16.92 -35.39
N SER A 236 -4.06 16.76 -35.95
CA SER A 236 -3.30 17.80 -36.62
C SER A 236 -4.08 18.37 -37.81
N ALA A 237 -4.64 19.58 -37.65
CA ALA A 237 -5.26 20.33 -38.73
C ALA A 237 -4.64 21.73 -38.84
N GLY A 238 -3.66 21.85 -39.74
CA GLY A 238 -3.45 23.03 -40.59
C GLY A 238 -3.22 24.38 -39.91
N GLY A 239 -2.00 24.63 -39.44
CA GLY A 239 -1.55 25.96 -39.02
C GLY A 239 -1.32 26.90 -40.21
N ARG A 240 -2.26 27.81 -40.47
CA ARG A 240 -2.07 28.92 -41.43
C ARG A 240 -1.26 30.02 -40.75
N ARG A 241 -0.07 30.33 -41.30
CA ARG A 241 0.82 31.40 -40.81
C ARG A 241 0.15 32.76 -40.93
N ILE A 242 -0.20 33.33 -39.79
CA ILE A 242 -0.40 34.75 -39.60
C ILE A 242 0.99 35.40 -39.46
N PHE A 243 1.17 36.53 -40.13
CA PHE A 243 2.41 37.28 -40.37
C PHE A 243 3.20 36.88 -41.63
N ARG A 244 3.34 37.88 -42.51
CA ARG A 244 4.22 37.96 -43.68
C ARG A 244 5.49 38.68 -43.25
#